data_AF-A0A420Y499-F1
#
_entry.id   AF-A0A420Y499-F1
#
_cell.length_a   1.000
_cell.length_b   1.000
_cell.length_c   1.000
_cell.angle_alpha   90.00
_cell.angle_beta   90.00
_cell.angle_gamma   90.00
#
_symmetry.space_group_name_H-M   'P 1'
#
loop_
_entity.id
_entity.type
_entity.pdbx_description
1 polymer ?
#
loop_
_entity_poly.entity_id
_entity_poly.type
_entity_poly.pdbx_seq_one_letter_code
_entity_poly.pdbx_strand_id
1 'polypeptide(L)'
;MNNMLYDMATKRITAVMDFDWSCISHPSEEFLAGLWDIGGGPSDRVGKLLPNILSGDFSTPPTDSAPAEEMRAWEIATAWDTALAKKGTIRPSSIAGIRQVQALSTFEQLLCPFDLASEVMLKRHSDEDNAKRLADAEGTLRE
;
A
#
# COMPACT_ATOMS: atom_id res chain seq x y z
N MET A 1 -3.92 8.60 -5.47
CA MET A 1 -5.28 8.71 -5.99
C MET A 1 -6.11 9.09 -4.79
N ASN A 2 -6.25 10.39 -4.52
CA ASN A 2 -6.67 10.82 -3.19
C ASN A 2 -8.16 11.16 -3.22
N ASN A 3 -8.96 10.25 -2.69
CA ASN A 3 -10.41 10.40 -2.56
C ASN A 3 -10.79 11.18 -1.29
N MET A 4 -9.87 12.01 -0.80
CA MET A 4 -10.00 12.81 0.41
C MET A 4 -9.81 14.29 0.09
N LEU A 5 -10.75 15.12 0.58
CA LEU A 5 -10.61 16.57 0.59
C LEU A 5 -10.06 17.02 1.94
N TYR A 6 -9.21 18.04 1.91
CA TYR A 6 -8.60 18.60 3.10
C TYR A 6 -8.68 20.13 3.11
N ASP A 7 -8.90 20.68 4.29
CA ASP A 7 -8.81 22.12 4.52
C ASP A 7 -7.33 22.54 4.57
N MET A 8 -6.95 23.47 3.69
CA MET A 8 -5.55 23.87 3.53
C MET A 8 -4.98 24.60 4.75
N ALA A 9 -5.81 25.30 5.52
CA ALA A 9 -5.36 26.07 6.68
C ALA A 9 -5.16 25.19 7.92
N THR A 10 -6.12 24.31 8.20
CA THR A 10 -6.17 23.47 9.40
C THR A 10 -5.59 22.07 9.18
N LYS A 11 -5.35 21.67 7.91
CA LYS A 11 -4.90 20.34 7.51
C LYS A 11 -5.85 19.21 7.94
N ARG A 12 -7.12 19.53 8.16
CA ARG A 12 -8.15 18.54 8.54
C ARG A 12 -8.81 17.96 7.29
N ILE A 13 -9.11 16.66 7.34
CA ILE A 13 -9.96 16.01 6.34
C ILE A 13 -11.36 16.62 6.45
N THR A 14 -11.90 17.09 5.33
CA THR A 14 -13.24 17.71 5.24
C THR A 14 -14.26 16.81 4.57
N ALA A 15 -13.82 15.92 3.67
CA ALA A 15 -14.67 14.92 3.04
C ALA A 15 -13.86 13.70 2.59
N VAL A 16 -14.56 12.55 2.53
CA VAL A 16 -14.13 11.33 1.82
C VAL A 16 -15.15 11.08 0.72
N MET A 17 -14.71 10.82 -0.49
CA MET A 17 -15.53 10.70 -1.69
C MET A 17 -15.24 9.38 -2.42
N ASP A 18 -15.95 9.10 -3.51
CA ASP A 18 -15.65 8.00 -4.44
C ASP A 18 -15.57 6.62 -3.74
N PHE A 19 -16.76 6.12 -3.38
CA PHE A 19 -16.98 4.84 -2.68
C PHE A 19 -17.33 3.70 -3.63
N ASP A 20 -17.04 3.83 -4.93
CA ASP A 20 -17.46 2.87 -5.96
C ASP A 20 -16.88 1.46 -5.72
N TRP A 21 -15.81 1.38 -4.92
CA TRP A 21 -15.08 0.15 -4.60
C TRP A 21 -15.25 -0.26 -3.13
N SER A 22 -16.20 0.35 -2.42
CA SER A 22 -16.50 -0.01 -1.04
C SER A 22 -17.04 -1.44 -0.94
N CYS A 23 -16.50 -2.21 0.00
CA CYS A 23 -16.93 -3.58 0.27
C CYS A 23 -16.79 -3.90 1.76
N ILE A 24 -17.45 -4.97 2.20
CA ILE A 24 -17.20 -5.54 3.53
C ILE A 24 -15.99 -6.46 3.41
N SER A 25 -14.85 -6.02 3.93
CA SER A 25 -13.58 -6.75 3.85
C SER A 25 -12.88 -6.83 5.20
N HIS A 26 -11.71 -7.45 5.21
CA HIS A 26 -10.85 -7.51 6.38
C HIS A 26 -10.19 -6.14 6.64
N PRO A 27 -10.05 -5.68 7.90
CA PRO A 27 -9.48 -4.35 8.21
C PRO A 27 -8.06 -4.10 7.68
N SER A 28 -7.33 -5.15 7.30
CA SER A 28 -6.02 -5.01 6.63
C SER A 28 -6.12 -4.28 5.30
N GLU A 29 -7.28 -4.32 4.63
CA GLU A 29 -7.39 -3.89 3.24
C GLU A 29 -7.18 -2.40 3.05
N GLU A 30 -7.53 -1.60 4.04
CA GLU A 30 -7.19 -0.17 4.06
C GLU A 30 -5.68 0.06 4.04
N PHE A 31 -4.91 -0.79 4.71
CA PHE A 31 -3.45 -0.72 4.67
C PHE A 31 -2.91 -1.26 3.35
N LEU A 32 -3.47 -2.36 2.81
CA LEU A 32 -2.95 -2.98 1.59
C LEU A 32 -3.27 -2.20 0.31
N ALA A 33 -4.43 -1.56 0.25
CA ALA A 33 -4.97 -0.97 -0.99
C ALA A 33 -5.50 0.46 -0.84
N GLY A 34 -5.83 0.91 0.38
CA GLY A 34 -6.49 2.21 0.60
C GLY A 34 -5.54 3.38 0.83
N LEU A 35 -4.50 3.20 1.66
CA LEU A 35 -3.67 4.30 2.17
C LEU A 35 -2.29 4.41 1.52
N TRP A 36 -2.01 3.62 0.47
CA TRP A 36 -0.69 3.54 -0.15
C TRP A 36 -0.23 4.88 -0.76
N ASP A 37 -1.16 5.70 -1.25
CA ASP A 37 -0.85 6.94 -1.96
C ASP A 37 -0.43 8.09 -1.02
N ILE A 38 -0.77 7.98 0.26
CA ILE A 38 -0.31 8.85 1.36
C ILE A 38 0.72 8.16 2.27
N GLY A 39 1.27 7.03 1.82
CA GLY A 39 2.33 6.29 2.50
C GLY A 39 1.89 5.51 3.74
N GLY A 40 0.59 5.26 3.91
CA GLY A 40 0.02 4.47 5.01
C GLY A 40 -0.11 2.98 4.70
N GLY A 41 0.41 2.52 3.56
CA GLY A 41 0.27 1.15 3.08
C GLY A 41 1.53 0.59 2.40
N PRO A 42 1.60 -0.73 2.15
CA PRO A 42 2.59 -1.32 1.27
C PRO A 42 2.45 -0.69 -0.11
N SER A 43 3.48 0.03 -0.53
CA SER A 43 3.65 0.45 -1.92
C SER A 43 5.05 0.09 -2.35
N ASP A 44 5.36 0.13 -3.64
CA ASP A 44 6.72 -0.11 -4.15
C ASP A 44 7.77 0.77 -3.45
N ARG A 45 7.38 1.99 -3.05
CA ARG A 45 8.23 2.93 -2.30
C ARG A 45 8.54 2.48 -0.86
N VAL A 46 7.69 1.62 -0.32
CA VAL A 46 7.69 1.15 1.07
C VAL A 46 7.98 -0.35 1.12
N GLY A 47 8.22 -1.01 -0.02
CA GLY A 47 8.40 -2.46 -0.12
C GLY A 47 9.50 -3.00 0.79
N LYS A 48 10.62 -2.26 0.94
CA LYS A 48 11.70 -2.60 1.87
C LYS A 48 11.30 -2.47 3.35
N LEU A 49 10.33 -1.60 3.64
CA LEU A 49 9.84 -1.27 4.98
C LEU A 49 8.63 -2.10 5.39
N LEU A 50 8.10 -2.92 4.48
CA LEU A 50 6.97 -3.80 4.74
C LEU A 50 7.19 -4.66 5.99
N PRO A 51 8.37 -5.28 6.25
CA PRO A 51 8.59 -6.02 7.48
C PRO A 51 8.41 -5.18 8.74
N ASN A 52 8.88 -3.93 8.73
CA ASN A 52 8.75 -2.97 9.84
C ASN A 52 7.30 -2.54 10.07
N ILE A 53 6.56 -2.29 8.99
CA ILE A 53 5.12 -1.95 9.08
C ILE A 53 4.33 -3.11 9.67
N LEU A 54 4.60 -4.34 9.21
CA LEU A 54 3.92 -5.54 9.70
C LEU A 54 4.29 -5.91 11.15
N SER A 55 5.49 -5.57 11.61
CA SER A 55 5.91 -5.80 13.00
C SER A 55 5.60 -4.62 13.92
N GLY A 56 5.45 -3.40 13.38
CA GLY A 56 5.43 -2.17 14.16
C GLY A 56 6.80 -1.83 14.77
N ASP A 57 7.88 -2.46 14.30
CA ASP A 57 9.23 -2.25 14.82
C ASP A 57 10.00 -1.28 13.93
N PHE A 58 10.17 -0.05 14.44
CA PHE A 58 10.96 1.01 13.83
C PHE A 58 12.17 1.39 14.71
N SER A 59 12.71 0.44 15.47
CA SER A 59 13.85 0.68 16.38
C SER A 59 15.17 0.93 15.67
N THR A 60 15.32 0.42 14.43
CA THR A 60 16.56 0.48 13.66
C THR A 60 16.34 1.28 12.38
N PRO A 61 16.66 2.58 12.36
CA PRO A 61 16.51 3.40 11.16
C PRO A 61 17.50 3.01 10.05
N PRO A 62 17.22 3.37 8.78
CA PRO A 62 18.18 3.26 7.69
C PRO A 62 19.47 4.01 8.02
N THR A 63 20.59 3.55 7.49
CA THR A 63 21.89 4.19 7.70
C THR A 63 21.93 5.60 7.10
N ASP A 64 22.78 6.49 7.62
CA ASP A 64 22.93 7.86 7.09
C ASP A 64 23.40 7.92 5.63
N SER A 65 23.94 6.81 5.10
CA SER A 65 24.29 6.62 3.69
C SER A 65 23.12 6.17 2.80
N ALA A 66 21.93 5.95 3.37
CA ALA A 66 20.76 5.49 2.63
C ALA A 66 20.29 6.59 1.66
N PRO A 67 19.68 6.20 0.52
CA PRO A 67 19.06 7.17 -0.39
C PRO A 67 18.02 8.02 0.34
N ALA A 68 17.95 9.31 -0.01
CA ALA A 68 17.01 10.24 0.63
C ALA A 68 15.53 9.80 0.54
N GLU A 69 15.16 9.08 -0.52
CA GLU A 69 13.83 8.49 -0.68
C GLU A 69 13.55 7.40 0.36
N GLU A 70 14.54 6.56 0.67
CA GLU A 70 14.42 5.49 1.66
C GLU A 70 14.28 6.06 3.07
N MET A 71 15.07 7.10 3.40
CA MET A 71 14.94 7.83 4.66
C MET A 71 13.55 8.46 4.79
N ARG A 72 13.05 9.09 3.73
CA ARG A 72 11.71 9.71 3.73
C ARG A 72 10.60 8.67 3.89
N ALA A 73 10.70 7.52 3.21
CA ALA A 73 9.74 6.43 3.35
C ALA A 73 9.72 5.89 4.80
N TRP A 74 10.90 5.78 5.42
CA TRP A 74 11.04 5.38 6.82
C TRP A 74 10.35 6.37 7.77
N GLU A 75 10.61 7.67 7.60
CA GLU A 75 9.99 8.73 8.40
C GLU A 75 8.47 8.70 8.30
N ILE A 76 7.92 8.53 7.09
CA ILE A 76 6.48 8.46 6.85
C ILE A 76 5.88 7.21 7.53
N ALA A 77 6.48 6.04 7.36
CA ALA A 77 5.99 4.80 7.95
C ALA A 77 6.02 4.85 9.49
N THR A 78 7.10 5.40 10.07
CA THR A 78 7.24 5.61 11.52
C THR A 78 6.17 6.60 12.04
N ALA A 79 5.92 7.69 11.31
CA ALA A 79 4.91 8.67 11.66
C ALA A 79 3.49 8.07 11.65
N TRP A 80 3.19 7.21 10.67
CA TRP A 80 1.94 6.46 10.61
C TRP A 80 1.76 5.52 11.80
N ASP A 81 2.74 4.65 12.09
CA ASP A 81 2.63 3.72 13.24
C ASP A 81 2.44 4.48 14.56
N THR A 82 3.21 5.56 14.75
CA THR A 82 3.12 6.43 15.93
C THR A 82 1.75 7.09 16.05
N ALA A 83 1.20 7.62 14.95
CA ALA A 83 -0.10 8.27 14.95
C ALA A 83 -1.24 7.29 15.28
N LEU A 84 -1.21 6.09 14.68
CA LEU A 84 -2.17 5.03 14.94
C LEU A 84 -2.10 4.57 16.41
N ALA A 85 -0.89 4.36 16.93
CA ALA A 85 -0.67 4.00 18.33
C ALA A 85 -1.22 5.07 19.28
N LYS A 86 -0.90 6.35 19.02
CA LYS A 86 -1.38 7.48 19.83
C LYS A 86 -2.91 7.61 19.84
N LYS A 87 -3.57 7.24 18.74
CA LYS A 87 -5.03 7.26 18.63
C LYS A 87 -5.71 5.99 19.15
N GLY A 88 -4.94 4.96 19.54
CA GLY A 88 -5.49 3.69 20.00
C GLY A 88 -6.25 2.94 18.91
N THR A 89 -5.95 3.20 17.64
CA THR A 89 -6.58 2.52 16.51
C THR A 89 -5.83 1.25 16.14
N ILE A 90 -6.40 0.46 15.24
CA ILE A 90 -5.77 -0.74 14.71
C ILE A 90 -4.48 -0.35 13.97
N ARG A 91 -3.42 -1.08 14.27
CA ARG A 91 -2.14 -1.06 13.53
C ARG A 91 -1.98 -2.35 12.74
N PRO A 92 -1.26 -2.36 11.61
CA PRO A 92 -0.95 -3.60 10.91
C PRO A 92 -0.36 -4.66 11.86
N SER A 93 0.57 -4.25 12.74
CA SER A 93 1.20 -5.11 13.76
C SER A 93 0.24 -5.70 14.81
N SER A 94 -0.93 -5.10 15.00
CA SER A 94 -1.96 -5.60 15.93
C SER A 94 -2.97 -6.53 15.27
N ILE A 95 -2.95 -6.66 13.96
CA ILE A 95 -3.85 -7.53 13.22
C ILE A 95 -3.33 -8.97 13.29
N ALA A 96 -4.16 -9.87 13.85
CA ALA A 96 -3.83 -11.28 13.93
C ALA A 96 -3.63 -11.87 12.52
N GLY A 97 -2.48 -12.51 12.29
CA GLY A 97 -2.18 -13.14 11.01
C GLY A 97 -1.84 -12.18 9.86
N ILE A 98 -1.53 -10.90 10.14
CA ILE A 98 -1.27 -9.90 9.09
C ILE A 98 -0.20 -10.32 8.08
N ARG A 99 0.81 -11.10 8.52
CA ARG A 99 1.87 -11.61 7.63
C ARG A 99 1.32 -12.62 6.63
N GLN A 100 0.41 -13.49 7.07
CA GLN A 100 -0.26 -14.46 6.21
C GLN A 100 -1.22 -13.76 5.24
N VAL A 101 -1.94 -12.75 5.72
CA VAL A 101 -2.81 -11.92 4.87
C VAL A 101 -1.99 -11.20 3.80
N GLN A 102 -0.85 -10.60 4.16
CA GLN A 102 0.05 -9.98 3.19
C GLN A 102 0.60 -10.99 2.18
N ALA A 103 1.04 -12.17 2.64
CA ALA A 103 1.53 -13.22 1.75
C ALA A 103 0.44 -13.68 0.77
N LEU A 104 -0.80 -13.80 1.23
CA LEU A 104 -1.94 -14.13 0.38
C LEU A 104 -2.22 -13.03 -0.64
N SER A 105 -2.19 -11.76 -0.24
CA SER A 105 -2.35 -10.62 -1.16
C SER A 105 -1.25 -10.58 -2.22
N THR A 106 0.02 -10.80 -1.83
CA THR A 106 1.13 -10.92 -2.79
C THR A 106 0.92 -12.09 -3.75
N PHE A 107 0.47 -13.24 -3.25
CA PHE A 107 0.18 -14.40 -4.09
C PHE A 107 -0.98 -14.14 -5.07
N GLU A 108 -2.05 -13.50 -4.61
CA GLU A 108 -3.17 -13.10 -5.46
C GLU A 108 -2.70 -12.16 -6.58
N GLN A 109 -1.89 -11.15 -6.26
CA GLN A 109 -1.33 -10.22 -7.25
C GLN A 109 -0.45 -10.91 -8.28
N LEU A 110 0.24 -11.99 -7.92
CA LEU A 110 1.01 -12.80 -8.87
C LEU A 110 0.13 -13.60 -9.82
N LEU A 111 -0.96 -14.19 -9.31
CA LEU A 111 -1.87 -15.01 -10.13
C LEU A 111 -2.78 -14.17 -11.03
N CYS A 112 -3.27 -13.04 -10.52
CA CYS A 112 -4.26 -12.21 -11.18
C CYS A 112 -3.96 -10.74 -10.92
N PRO A 113 -2.94 -10.16 -11.59
CA PRO A 113 -2.63 -8.74 -11.43
C PRO A 113 -3.84 -7.90 -11.81
N PHE A 114 -4.32 -7.07 -10.87
CA PHE A 114 -5.54 -6.29 -11.04
C PHE A 114 -5.54 -5.46 -12.33
N ASP A 115 -4.41 -4.84 -12.65
CA ASP A 115 -4.24 -4.01 -13.85
C ASP A 115 -4.41 -4.78 -15.18
N LEU A 116 -4.20 -6.10 -15.16
CA LEU A 116 -4.31 -6.98 -16.31
C LEU A 116 -5.63 -7.78 -16.32
N ALA A 117 -6.29 -7.89 -15.17
CA ALA A 117 -7.55 -8.62 -15.02
C ALA A 117 -8.79 -7.71 -15.14
N SER A 118 -8.66 -6.43 -14.81
CA SER A 118 -9.76 -5.47 -14.82
C SER A 118 -9.96 -4.83 -16.19
N GLU A 119 -11.15 -4.99 -16.77
CA GLU A 119 -11.51 -4.35 -18.04
C GLU A 119 -11.36 -2.82 -18.00
N VAL A 120 -11.67 -2.21 -16.84
CA VAL A 120 -11.52 -0.77 -16.64
C VAL A 120 -10.05 -0.35 -16.70
N MET A 121 -9.14 -1.19 -16.19
CA MET A 121 -7.70 -0.92 -16.23
C MET A 121 -7.10 -1.16 -17.61
N LEU A 122 -7.50 -2.24 -18.29
CA LEU A 122 -7.05 -2.54 -19.65
C LEU A 122 -7.36 -1.39 -20.62
N LYS A 123 -8.54 -0.77 -20.51
CA LYS A 123 -8.94 0.39 -21.31
C LYS A 123 -8.09 1.66 -21.10
N ARG A 124 -7.24 1.70 -20.07
CA ARG A 124 -6.34 2.84 -19.81
C ARG A 124 -5.05 2.79 -20.61
N HIS A 125 -4.75 1.66 -21.25
CA HIS A 125 -3.51 1.41 -21.96
C HIS A 125 -3.77 0.92 -23.39
N SER A 126 -2.77 0.99 -24.25
CA SER A 126 -2.86 0.42 -25.59
C SER A 126 -2.83 -1.11 -25.55
N ASP A 127 -3.34 -1.77 -26.59
CA ASP A 127 -3.28 -3.23 -26.71
C ASP A 127 -1.83 -3.74 -26.70
N GLU A 128 -0.90 -2.99 -27.31
CA GLU A 128 0.53 -3.32 -27.31
C GLU A 128 1.14 -3.23 -25.90
N ASP A 129 0.82 -2.18 -25.14
CA ASP A 129 1.27 -2.05 -23.76
C ASP A 129 0.70 -3.16 -22.87
N ASN A 130 -0.58 -3.49 -23.03
CA ASN A 130 -1.23 -4.57 -22.28
C ASN A 130 -0.58 -5.93 -22.59
N ALA A 131 -0.29 -6.21 -23.87
CA ALA A 131 0.38 -7.44 -24.28
C ALA A 131 1.79 -7.56 -23.68
N LYS A 132 2.55 -6.45 -23.66
CA LYS A 132 3.87 -6.42 -23.04
C LYS A 132 3.80 -6.67 -21.53
N ARG A 133 2.91 -5.96 -20.83
CA ARG A 133 2.71 -6.12 -19.38
C ARG A 133 2.27 -7.53 -19.01
N LEU A 134 1.45 -8.17 -19.85
CA LEU A 134 1.07 -9.57 -19.67
C LEU A 134 2.27 -10.50 -19.79
N ALA A 135 3.11 -10.32 -20.82
CA ALA A 135 4.32 -11.13 -20.99
C ALA A 135 5.30 -10.96 -19.81
N ASP A 136 5.47 -9.74 -19.30
CA ASP A 136 6.29 -9.46 -18.12
C ASP A 136 5.75 -10.17 -16.86
N ALA A 137 4.43 -10.10 -16.64
CA ALA A 137 3.77 -10.78 -15.52
C ALA A 137 3.91 -12.31 -15.59
N GLU A 138 3.71 -12.91 -16.77
CA GLU A 138 3.90 -14.35 -16.99
C GLU A 138 5.36 -14.79 -16.79
N GLY A 139 6.33 -13.94 -17.14
CA GLY A 139 7.74 -14.20 -16.88
C GLY A 139 8.06 -14.36 -15.40
N THR A 140 7.42 -13.54 -14.55
CA THR A 140 7.62 -13.53 -13.10
C THR A 140 7.11 -14.81 -12.41
N LEU A 141 6.16 -15.53 -13.03
CA LEU A 141 5.64 -16.80 -12.52
C LEU A 141 6.51 -18.02 -12.85
N ARG A 142 7.50 -17.87 -13.74
CA ARG A 142 8.33 -18.98 -14.24
C ARG A 142 9.69 -19.10 -13.53
N GLU A 143 10.04 -18.14 -12.68
CA GLU A 143 11.24 -18.14 -11.81
C GLU A 143 10.94 -18.73 -10.43
#